data_AF-A0A1X7KRV1-F1
#
_entry.id   AF-A0A1X7KRV1-F1
#
_cell.length_a   1.000
_cell.length_b   1.000
_cell.length_c   1.000
_cell.angle_alpha   90.00
_cell.angle_beta   90.00
_cell.angle_gamma   90.00
#
_symmetry.space_group_name_H-M   'P 1'
#
loop_
_entity.id
_entity.type
_entity.pdbx_description
1 polymer ?
#
loop_
_entity_poly.entity_id
_entity_poly.type
_entity_poly.pdbx_seq_one_letter_code
_entity_poly.pdbx_strand_id
1 'polypeptide(L)'
;MPIVPETKSWTWVLDKPCPECGFDASTTDAREVAELARLNAAAWPAVLRRADVRERPDGDTWSPLEYAAHVRDVFTVMRGRLELMLVENDPLFANWDQDATAVEERYNEQDPALVSTQLIEAGHAIADAFDAVGSDAWGRSGRRGDGASFSVETLAQYFIHDPVHHLHDVSKG
;
A
#
# COMPACT_ATOMS: atom_id res chain seq x y z
N MET A 1 -13.17 18.85 7.38
CA MET A 1 -12.66 19.45 6.12
C MET A 1 -12.09 18.31 5.29
N PRO A 2 -12.17 18.37 3.95
CA PRO A 2 -11.46 17.41 3.11
C PRO A 2 -9.96 17.60 3.26
N ILE A 3 -9.21 16.49 3.28
CA ILE A 3 -7.74 16.50 3.27
C ILE A 3 -7.28 17.06 1.93
N VAL A 4 -6.20 17.84 1.94
CA VAL A 4 -5.63 18.40 0.71
C VAL A 4 -5.09 17.25 -0.14
N PRO A 5 -5.51 17.11 -1.42
CA PRO A 5 -5.08 16.01 -2.26
C PRO A 5 -3.55 15.95 -2.41
N GLU A 6 -2.96 14.76 -2.25
CA GLU A 6 -1.51 14.63 -2.42
C GLU A 6 -1.08 14.68 -3.89
N THR A 7 -0.14 15.57 -4.22
CA THR A 7 0.37 15.77 -5.59
C THR A 7 1.78 15.21 -5.82
N LYS A 8 2.35 14.48 -4.85
CA LYS A 8 3.72 13.97 -4.95
C LYS A 8 3.77 12.71 -5.81
N SER A 9 4.72 12.66 -6.76
CA SER A 9 5.09 11.38 -7.40
C SER A 9 5.89 10.57 -6.39
N TRP A 10 5.21 9.66 -5.68
CA TRP A 10 5.83 8.78 -4.69
C TRP A 10 6.92 7.86 -5.26
N THR A 11 7.11 7.81 -6.58
CA THR A 11 8.16 7.00 -7.23
C THR A 11 9.57 7.33 -6.77
N TRP A 12 9.82 8.51 -6.18
CA TRP A 12 11.13 8.86 -5.62
C TRP A 12 11.62 7.88 -4.55
N VAL A 13 10.71 7.14 -3.88
CA VAL A 13 11.07 6.17 -2.84
C VAL A 13 11.93 5.02 -3.36
N LEU A 14 11.93 4.80 -4.68
CA LEU A 14 12.81 3.84 -5.33
C LEU A 14 14.28 4.31 -5.38
N ASP A 15 14.52 5.62 -5.29
CA ASP A 15 15.85 6.20 -5.50
C ASP A 15 16.61 6.45 -4.18
N LYS A 16 15.91 6.55 -3.05
CA LYS A 16 16.52 6.91 -1.77
C LYS A 16 15.67 6.48 -0.56
N PRO A 17 16.28 6.28 0.61
CA PRO A 17 15.57 5.98 1.84
C PRO A 17 14.52 7.05 2.19
N CYS A 18 13.39 6.59 2.75
CA CYS A 18 12.38 7.47 3.30
C CYS A 18 12.90 8.12 4.60
N PRO A 19 12.95 9.46 4.70
CA PRO A 19 13.47 10.14 5.89
C PRO A 19 12.54 10.00 7.10
N GLU A 20 11.29 9.59 6.90
CA GLU A 20 10.27 9.54 7.93
C GLU A 20 10.20 8.16 8.59
N CYS A 21 10.03 7.10 7.80
CA CYS A 21 9.95 5.71 8.28
C CYS A 21 11.28 4.95 8.19
N GLY A 22 12.30 5.50 7.51
CA GLY A 22 13.61 4.88 7.34
C GLY A 22 13.65 3.74 6.33
N PHE A 23 12.52 3.37 5.71
CA PHE A 23 12.47 2.30 4.71
C PHE A 23 13.28 2.68 3.47
N ASP A 24 14.11 1.75 2.99
CA ASP A 24 14.93 1.93 1.80
C ASP A 24 14.56 0.88 0.74
N ALA A 25 13.79 1.30 -0.25
CA ALA A 25 13.34 0.43 -1.33
C ALA A 25 14.50 0.00 -2.24
N SER A 26 15.58 0.80 -2.33
CA SER A 26 16.72 0.55 -3.21
C SER A 26 17.60 -0.62 -2.76
N THR A 27 17.51 -0.98 -1.47
CA THR A 27 18.30 -2.07 -0.85
C THR A 27 17.43 -3.25 -0.42
N THR A 28 16.10 -3.14 -0.55
CA THR A 28 15.15 -4.22 -0.23
C THR A 28 15.05 -5.18 -1.41
N ASP A 29 15.29 -6.49 -1.20
CA ASP A 29 15.05 -7.49 -2.25
C ASP A 29 13.53 -7.58 -2.50
N ALA A 30 13.11 -7.45 -3.75
CA ALA A 30 11.69 -7.56 -4.10
C ALA A 30 11.06 -8.91 -3.70
N ARG A 31 11.86 -9.96 -3.50
CA ARG A 31 11.41 -11.26 -3.00
C ARG A 31 11.07 -11.25 -1.51
N GLU A 32 11.58 -10.29 -0.74
CA GLU A 32 11.25 -10.14 0.69
C GLU A 32 9.90 -9.42 0.89
N VAL A 33 9.38 -8.77 -0.14
CA VAL A 33 8.13 -7.98 -0.10
C VAL A 33 6.94 -8.82 0.37
N ALA A 34 6.87 -10.10 -0.01
CA ALA A 34 5.78 -10.98 0.41
C ALA A 34 5.75 -11.14 1.93
N GLU A 35 6.89 -11.41 2.56
CA GLU A 35 6.98 -11.53 4.02
C GLU A 35 6.71 -10.19 4.72
N LEU A 36 7.25 -9.08 4.19
CA LEU A 36 7.01 -7.75 4.72
C LEU A 36 5.51 -7.39 4.68
N ALA A 37 4.78 -7.74 3.62
CA ALA A 37 3.34 -7.51 3.52
C ALA A 37 2.56 -8.31 4.57
N ARG A 38 2.93 -9.58 4.83
CA ARG A 38 2.32 -10.41 5.89
C ARG A 38 2.57 -9.83 7.27
N LEU A 39 3.81 -9.45 7.57
CA LEU A 39 4.18 -8.82 8.84
C LEU A 39 3.43 -7.50 9.05
N ASN A 40 3.32 -6.67 8.01
CA ASN A 40 2.57 -5.43 8.06
C ASN A 40 1.09 -5.69 8.38
N ALA A 41 0.45 -6.59 7.64
CA ALA A 41 -0.96 -6.92 7.81
C ALA A 41 -1.26 -7.48 9.21
N ALA A 42 -0.36 -8.29 9.77
CA ALA A 42 -0.48 -8.85 11.11
C ALA A 42 -0.37 -7.81 12.24
N ALA A 43 0.20 -6.63 11.99
CA ALA A 43 0.36 -5.58 13.00
C ALA A 43 -0.91 -4.73 13.21
N TRP A 44 -1.70 -4.53 12.14
CA TRP A 44 -2.89 -3.68 12.15
C TRP A 44 -3.99 -4.04 13.16
N PRO A 45 -4.29 -5.31 13.47
CA PRO A 45 -5.32 -5.66 14.45
C PRO A 45 -5.11 -5.01 15.83
N ALA A 46 -3.85 -4.83 16.25
CA ALA A 46 -3.56 -4.17 17.52
C ALA A 46 -3.90 -2.67 17.48
N VAL A 47 -3.61 -2.00 16.36
CA VAL A 47 -3.97 -0.60 16.12
C VAL A 47 -5.49 -0.44 16.04
N LEU A 48 -6.17 -1.32 15.31
CA LEU A 48 -7.62 -1.25 15.08
C LEU A 48 -8.47 -1.51 16.32
N ARG A 49 -7.89 -2.04 17.40
CA ARG A 49 -8.55 -2.21 18.70
C ARG A 49 -8.38 -1.03 19.66
N ARG A 50 -7.58 -0.03 19.31
CA ARG A 50 -7.38 1.15 20.17
C ARG A 50 -8.67 1.97 20.26
N ALA A 51 -8.86 2.66 21.39
CA ALA A 51 -10.07 3.45 21.63
C ALA A 51 -10.16 4.69 20.72
N ASP A 52 -9.01 5.22 20.31
CA ASP A 52 -8.81 6.41 19.48
C ASP A 52 -8.73 6.09 17.98
N VAL A 53 -9.05 4.86 17.55
CA VAL A 53 -8.87 4.42 16.16
C VAL A 53 -9.59 5.31 15.12
N ARG A 54 -10.63 6.03 15.53
CA ARG A 54 -11.41 6.94 14.67
C ARG A 54 -10.99 8.40 14.80
N GLU A 55 -10.10 8.73 15.74
CA GLU A 55 -9.71 10.10 16.02
C GLU A 55 -8.62 10.52 15.04
N ARG A 56 -8.90 11.58 14.27
CA ARG A 56 -7.88 12.25 13.46
C ARG A 56 -7.08 13.18 14.38
N PRO A 57 -5.74 13.17 14.31
CA PRO A 57 -4.92 14.04 15.16
C PRO A 57 -5.07 15.53 14.78
N ASP A 58 -5.37 15.81 13.51
CA ASP A 58 -5.70 17.14 13.01
C ASP A 58 -6.65 17.06 11.79
N GLY A 59 -6.89 18.20 11.13
CA GLY A 59 -7.80 18.28 9.99
C GLY A 59 -7.27 17.67 8.68
N ASP A 60 -5.96 17.47 8.60
CA ASP A 60 -5.24 17.13 7.36
C ASP A 60 -4.63 15.72 7.41
N THR A 61 -4.70 15.04 8.55
CA THR A 61 -4.18 13.68 8.78
C THR A 61 -5.33 12.68 8.95
N TRP A 62 -5.23 11.52 8.30
CA TRP A 62 -6.18 10.43 8.49
C TRP A 62 -6.12 9.83 9.90
N SER A 63 -7.25 9.28 10.35
CA SER A 63 -7.32 8.49 11.57
C SER A 63 -6.68 7.11 11.35
N PRO A 64 -6.29 6.38 12.42
CA PRO A 64 -5.78 5.02 12.27
C PRO A 64 -6.71 4.06 11.51
N LEU A 65 -8.03 4.21 11.64
CA LEU A 65 -9.02 3.43 10.88
C LEU A 65 -8.93 3.72 9.37
N GLU A 66 -8.78 5.00 9.01
CA GLU A 66 -8.69 5.42 7.61
C GLU A 66 -7.39 4.94 6.97
N TYR A 67 -6.26 5.05 7.68
CA TYR A 67 -5.00 4.45 7.22
C TYR A 67 -5.10 2.93 7.04
N ALA A 68 -5.77 2.21 7.95
CA ALA A 68 -5.96 0.78 7.79
C ALA A 68 -6.80 0.43 6.55
N ALA A 69 -7.91 1.14 6.33
CA ALA A 69 -8.75 0.96 5.15
C ALA A 69 -7.98 1.27 3.85
N HIS A 70 -7.15 2.31 3.87
CA HIS A 70 -6.26 2.64 2.77
C HIS A 70 -5.25 1.51 2.49
N VAL A 71 -4.55 1.00 3.51
CA VAL A 71 -3.56 -0.08 3.36
C VAL A 71 -4.21 -1.36 2.80
N ARG A 72 -5.43 -1.71 3.23
CA ARG A 72 -6.22 -2.80 2.63
C ARG A 72 -6.41 -2.59 1.13
N ASP A 73 -6.76 -1.38 0.72
CA ASP A 73 -7.03 -1.06 -0.68
C ASP A 73 -5.73 -0.99 -1.50
N VAL A 74 -4.62 -0.52 -0.92
CA VAL A 74 -3.28 -0.59 -1.52
C VAL A 74 -2.91 -2.05 -1.84
N PHE A 75 -3.09 -2.98 -0.90
CA PHE A 75 -2.85 -4.41 -1.16
C PHE A 75 -3.69 -4.92 -2.35
N THR A 76 -4.96 -4.53 -2.41
CA THR A 76 -5.88 -4.95 -3.47
C THR A 76 -5.51 -4.36 -4.83
N VAL A 77 -5.24 -3.06 -4.88
CA VAL A 77 -4.87 -2.33 -6.11
C VAL A 77 -3.54 -2.82 -6.66
N MET A 78 -2.53 -2.99 -5.82
CA MET A 78 -1.22 -3.46 -6.26
C MET A 78 -1.26 -4.91 -6.75
N ARG A 79 -2.10 -5.75 -6.15
CA ARG A 79 -2.32 -7.12 -6.63
C ARG A 79 -2.88 -7.13 -8.05
N GLY A 80 -3.91 -6.32 -8.33
CA GLY A 80 -4.46 -6.21 -9.68
C GLY A 80 -3.44 -5.71 -10.70
N ARG A 81 -2.55 -4.78 -10.31
CA ARG A 81 -1.46 -4.30 -11.17
C ARG A 81 -0.43 -5.39 -11.45
N LEU A 82 -0.04 -6.16 -10.43
CA LEU A 82 0.85 -7.31 -10.58
C LEU A 82 0.24 -8.35 -11.53
N GLU A 83 -1.02 -8.72 -11.33
CA GLU A 83 -1.72 -9.68 -12.19
C GLU A 83 -1.74 -9.24 -13.65
N LEU A 84 -2.05 -7.95 -13.92
CA LEU A 84 -1.96 -7.38 -15.26
C LEU A 84 -0.55 -7.51 -15.85
N MET A 85 0.48 -7.15 -15.09
CA MET A 85 1.87 -7.22 -15.56
C MET A 85 2.31 -8.66 -15.85
N LEU A 86 1.78 -9.66 -15.15
CA LEU A 86 2.09 -11.08 -15.37
C LEU A 86 1.36 -11.66 -16.58
N VAL A 87 0.14 -11.20 -16.89
CA VAL A 87 -0.69 -11.73 -17.98
C VAL A 87 -0.47 -10.97 -19.29
N GLU A 88 -0.40 -9.65 -19.23
CA GLU A 88 -0.32 -8.76 -20.39
C GLU A 88 1.10 -8.26 -20.65
N ASN A 89 1.38 -7.85 -21.89
CA ASN A 89 2.66 -7.29 -22.27
C ASN A 89 2.62 -5.75 -22.14
N ASP A 90 3.39 -5.20 -21.22
CA ASP A 90 3.47 -3.75 -20.94
C ASP A 90 2.10 -3.06 -20.74
N PRO A 91 1.25 -3.56 -19.82
CA PRO A 91 -0.09 -3.02 -19.62
C PRO A 91 -0.05 -1.58 -19.10
N LEU A 92 -1.08 -0.82 -19.48
CA LEU A 92 -1.36 0.50 -18.92
C LEU A 92 -2.43 0.36 -17.83
N PHE A 93 -2.08 0.58 -16.57
CA PHE A 93 -3.03 0.59 -15.46
C PHE A 93 -3.37 2.01 -14.99
N ALA A 94 -4.60 2.18 -14.53
CA ALA A 94 -5.11 3.48 -14.11
C ALA A 94 -4.32 4.06 -12.93
N ASN A 95 -4.24 5.39 -12.88
CA ASN A 95 -3.89 6.07 -11.65
C ASN A 95 -5.02 5.89 -10.64
N TRP A 96 -4.69 5.83 -9.35
CA TRP A 96 -5.66 5.65 -8.29
C TRP A 96 -5.61 6.85 -7.36
N ASP A 97 -6.75 7.51 -7.16
CA ASP A 97 -6.90 8.63 -6.25
C ASP A 97 -7.37 8.10 -4.90
N GLN A 98 -6.41 7.96 -3.97
CA GLN A 98 -6.64 7.44 -2.64
C GLN A 98 -7.54 8.35 -1.79
N ASP A 99 -7.44 9.67 -1.97
CA ASP A 99 -8.21 10.64 -1.19
C ASP A 99 -9.66 10.66 -1.65
N ALA A 100 -9.90 10.60 -2.96
CA ALA A 100 -11.24 10.41 -3.50
C ALA A 100 -11.84 9.08 -3.03
N THR A 101 -11.07 7.98 -3.06
CA THR A 101 -11.55 6.67 -2.62
C THR A 101 -11.90 6.67 -1.13
N ALA A 102 -11.09 7.29 -0.28
CA ALA A 102 -11.37 7.38 1.16
C ALA A 102 -12.70 8.09 1.46
N VAL A 103 -13.03 9.13 0.68
CA VAL A 103 -14.31 9.86 0.79
C VAL A 103 -15.47 9.05 0.22
N GLU A 104 -15.31 8.49 -0.98
CA GLU A 104 -16.36 7.72 -1.68
C GLU A 104 -16.76 6.47 -0.90
N GLU A 105 -15.78 5.72 -0.40
CA GLU A 105 -15.95 4.49 0.39
C GLU A 105 -16.10 4.75 1.90
N ARG A 106 -16.14 6.03 2.31
CA ARG A 106 -16.36 6.50 3.68
C ARG A 106 -15.51 5.77 4.71
N TYR A 107 -14.20 5.76 4.53
CA TYR A 107 -13.28 5.00 5.38
C TYR A 107 -13.50 5.26 6.89
N ASN A 108 -13.77 6.50 7.27
CA ASN A 108 -14.04 6.90 8.65
C ASN A 108 -15.30 6.27 9.28
N GLU A 109 -16.25 5.82 8.45
CA GLU A 109 -17.52 5.20 8.87
C GLU A 109 -17.45 3.67 8.91
N GLN A 110 -16.38 3.05 8.39
CA GLN A 110 -16.28 1.60 8.31
C GLN A 110 -16.16 0.95 9.71
N ASP A 111 -16.48 -0.35 9.78
CA ASP A 111 -16.33 -1.17 11.00
C ASP A 111 -14.86 -1.62 11.15
N PRO A 112 -14.14 -1.21 12.22
CA PRO A 112 -12.74 -1.58 12.44
C PRO A 112 -12.50 -3.08 12.46
N ALA A 113 -13.46 -3.89 12.95
CA ALA A 113 -13.31 -5.33 12.99
C ALA A 113 -13.37 -5.95 11.58
N LEU A 114 -14.25 -5.41 10.73
CA LEU A 114 -14.36 -5.82 9.34
C LEU A 114 -13.12 -5.37 8.54
N VAL A 115 -12.70 -4.11 8.70
CA VAL A 115 -11.46 -3.59 8.08
C VAL A 115 -10.26 -4.42 8.47
N SER A 116 -10.13 -4.79 9.75
CA SER A 116 -9.04 -5.65 10.22
C SER A 116 -9.02 -7.00 9.53
N THR A 117 -10.19 -7.62 9.34
CA THR A 117 -10.29 -8.93 8.69
C THR A 117 -9.90 -8.83 7.22
N GLN A 118 -10.49 -7.87 6.50
CA GLN A 118 -10.22 -7.65 5.08
C GLN A 118 -8.78 -7.24 4.81
N LEU A 119 -8.17 -6.44 5.69
CA LEU A 119 -6.77 -6.03 5.57
C LEU A 119 -5.84 -7.25 5.66
N ILE A 120 -6.06 -8.15 6.62
CA ILE A 120 -5.29 -9.40 6.73
C ILE A 120 -5.46 -10.25 5.48
N GLU A 121 -6.71 -10.44 5.03
CA GLU A 121 -7.00 -11.22 3.82
C GLU A 121 -6.31 -10.63 2.58
N ALA A 122 -6.39 -9.30 2.39
CA ALA A 122 -5.76 -8.61 1.28
C ALA A 122 -4.23 -8.68 1.36
N GLY A 123 -3.66 -8.51 2.57
CA GLY A 123 -2.22 -8.61 2.83
C GLY A 123 -1.65 -9.99 2.52
N HIS A 124 -2.37 -11.06 2.90
CA HIS A 124 -1.99 -12.41 2.51
C HIS A 124 -2.14 -12.63 1.00
N ALA A 125 -3.22 -12.14 0.39
CA ALA A 125 -3.46 -12.33 -1.03
C ALA A 125 -2.40 -11.66 -1.93
N ILE A 126 -1.93 -10.46 -1.58
CA ILE A 126 -0.82 -9.82 -2.31
C ILE A 126 0.51 -10.53 -2.07
N ALA A 127 0.76 -10.99 -0.84
CA ALA A 127 1.98 -11.72 -0.51
C ALA A 127 2.08 -13.05 -1.27
N ASP A 128 0.99 -13.81 -1.30
CA ASP A 128 0.89 -15.07 -2.07
C ASP A 128 1.07 -14.83 -3.58
N ALA A 129 0.57 -13.70 -4.09
CA ALA A 129 0.77 -13.33 -5.49
C ALA A 129 2.24 -13.02 -5.80
N PHE A 130 2.97 -12.33 -4.91
CA PHE A 130 4.40 -12.09 -5.08
C PHE A 130 5.24 -13.37 -4.96
N ASP A 131 4.92 -14.27 -4.01
CA ASP A 131 5.60 -15.56 -3.87
C ASP A 131 5.43 -16.46 -5.11
N ALA A 132 4.32 -16.31 -5.82
CA ALA A 132 4.03 -17.04 -7.05
C ALA A 132 4.74 -16.48 -8.30
N VAL A 133 5.43 -15.33 -8.21
CA VAL A 133 6.11 -14.73 -9.36
C VAL A 133 7.29 -15.61 -9.79
N GLY A 134 7.20 -16.13 -11.02
CA GLY A 134 8.28 -16.91 -11.64
C GLY A 134 9.59 -16.11 -11.74
N SER A 135 10.72 -16.80 -11.63
CA SER A 135 12.05 -16.15 -11.63
C SER A 135 12.34 -15.32 -12.88
N ASP A 136 11.72 -15.66 -14.01
CA ASP A 136 11.83 -14.97 -15.30
C ASP A 136 10.81 -13.82 -15.49
N ALA A 137 9.85 -13.67 -14.58
CA ALA A 137 8.77 -12.69 -14.69
C ALA A 137 9.07 -11.35 -13.99
N TRP A 138 10.08 -11.29 -13.12
CA TRP A 138 10.43 -10.08 -12.35
C TRP A 138 10.79 -8.86 -13.21
N GLY A 139 11.29 -9.09 -14.42
CA GLY A 139 11.63 -8.03 -15.38
C GLY A 139 10.48 -7.53 -16.25
N ARG A 140 9.27 -8.11 -16.13
CA ARG A 140 8.11 -7.71 -16.94
C ARG A 140 7.69 -6.29 -16.59
N SER A 141 7.34 -5.50 -17.60
CA SER A 141 7.03 -4.08 -17.47
C SER A 141 5.53 -3.79 -17.38
N GLY A 142 5.20 -2.62 -16.83
CA GLY A 142 3.89 -2.02 -16.85
C GLY A 142 3.99 -0.51 -16.61
N ARG A 143 2.95 0.22 -17.02
CA ARG A 143 2.90 1.69 -16.94
C ARG A 143 1.66 2.14 -16.19
N ARG A 144 1.84 3.14 -15.34
CA ARG A 144 0.73 3.86 -14.71
C ARG A 144 0.29 5.01 -15.59
N GLY A 145 -1.01 5.34 -15.56
CA GLY A 145 -1.61 6.39 -16.38
C GLY A 145 -1.00 7.80 -16.25
N ASP A 146 -0.19 8.05 -15.22
CA ASP A 146 0.57 9.30 -15.02
C ASP A 146 1.94 9.31 -15.73
N GLY A 147 2.31 8.22 -16.40
CA GLY A 147 3.57 8.07 -17.15
C GLY A 147 4.68 7.35 -16.37
N ALA A 148 4.46 6.96 -15.11
CA ALA A 148 5.43 6.15 -14.37
C ALA A 148 5.54 4.73 -14.96
N SER A 149 6.76 4.22 -15.05
CA SER A 149 7.07 2.88 -15.57
C SER A 149 7.65 2.02 -14.46
N PHE A 150 7.24 0.75 -14.41
CA PHE A 150 7.70 -0.23 -13.44
C PHE A 150 8.09 -1.54 -14.12
N SER A 151 9.13 -2.21 -13.63
CA SER A 151 9.21 -3.68 -13.66
C SER A 151 8.43 -4.28 -12.49
N VAL A 152 8.12 -5.58 -12.52
CA VAL A 152 7.49 -6.27 -11.36
C VAL A 152 8.34 -6.08 -10.10
N GLU A 153 9.67 -6.13 -10.21
CA GLU A 153 10.60 -5.85 -9.12
C GLU A 153 10.42 -4.45 -8.53
N THR A 154 10.48 -3.40 -9.36
CA THR A 154 10.32 -2.02 -8.87
C THR A 154 8.90 -1.74 -8.41
N LEU A 155 7.87 -2.42 -8.95
CA LEU A 155 6.51 -2.31 -8.44
C LEU A 155 6.42 -2.86 -7.02
N ALA A 156 7.04 -4.01 -6.74
CA ALA A 156 7.06 -4.63 -5.42
C ALA A 156 7.75 -3.73 -4.38
N GLN A 157 8.93 -3.21 -4.72
CA GLN A 157 9.71 -2.28 -3.89
C GLN A 157 8.97 -0.97 -3.63
N TYR A 158 8.35 -0.40 -4.68
CA TYR A 158 7.53 0.80 -4.57
C TYR A 158 6.32 0.58 -3.67
N PHE A 159 5.61 -0.53 -3.89
CA PHE A 159 4.42 -0.89 -3.14
C PHE A 159 4.70 -0.97 -1.65
N ILE A 160 5.72 -1.74 -1.23
CA ILE A 160 5.84 -2.10 0.18
C ILE A 160 6.20 -0.92 1.09
N HIS A 161 6.78 0.15 0.53
CA HIS A 161 7.03 1.38 1.27
C HIS A 161 5.74 1.92 1.90
N ASP A 162 4.64 1.92 1.16
CA ASP A 162 3.39 2.58 1.56
C ASP A 162 2.73 1.92 2.80
N PRO A 163 2.48 0.58 2.83
CA PRO A 163 2.03 -0.09 4.04
C PRO A 163 2.97 0.10 5.23
N VAL A 164 4.30 0.02 5.01
CA VAL A 164 5.31 0.20 6.07
C VAL A 164 5.26 1.62 6.63
N HIS A 165 5.14 2.61 5.77
CA HIS A 165 5.04 4.02 6.15
C HIS A 165 3.78 4.29 6.98
N HIS A 166 2.62 3.83 6.51
CA HIS A 166 1.36 4.07 7.23
C HIS A 166 1.25 3.31 8.54
N LEU A 167 1.86 2.13 8.66
CA LEU A 167 1.97 1.47 9.94
C LEU A 167 2.86 2.26 10.91
N HIS A 168 3.93 2.89 10.41
CA HIS A 168 4.78 3.78 11.20
C HIS A 168 4.06 5.05 11.66
N ASP A 169 3.24 5.66 10.80
CA ASP A 169 2.44 6.85 11.13
C ASP A 169 1.56 6.62 12.36
N VAL A 170 0.92 5.46 12.43
CA VAL A 170 0.02 5.08 13.54
C VAL A 170 0.73 4.44 14.74
N SER A 171 2.02 4.11 14.62
CA SER A 171 2.78 3.44 15.68
C SER A 171 3.47 4.41 16.65
N LYS A 172 3.54 5.71 16.33
CA LYS A 172 4.22 6.73 17.16
C LYS A 172 3.37 7.30 18.32
N GLY A 173 2.31 6.61 18.74
CA GLY A 173 1.44 7.00 19.86
C GLY A 173 1.83 6.33 21.18
#